data_AF-A0A1H7L9F0-F1
#
_entry.id   AF-A0A1H7L9F0-F1
#
_cell.length_a   1.000
_cell.length_b   1.000
_cell.length_c   1.000
_cell.angle_alpha   90.00
_cell.angle_beta   90.00
_cell.angle_gamma   90.00
#
_symmetry.space_group_name_H-M   'P 1'
#
loop_
_entity.id
_entity.type
_entity.pdbx_description
1 polymer ?
#
loop_
_entity_poly.entity_id
_entity_poly.type
_entity_poly.pdbx_seq_one_letter_code
_entity_poly.pdbx_strand_id
1 'polypeptide(L)' 'MITSKLTSKAQTTIPQPVRAALKLRDGDEIAYVIADDHVVISKATSPAAEDPFATFGEWDSEADRKAYAGL' A
#
# COMPACT_ATOMS: atom_id res chain seq x y z
N MET A 1 -6.05 6.90 19.60
CA MET A 1 -6.85 7.32 18.44
C MET A 1 -6.31 8.66 17.96
N ILE A 2 -5.95 8.79 16.68
CA ILE A 2 -5.43 10.04 16.11
C ILE A 2 -6.55 10.67 15.28
N THR A 3 -6.85 11.95 15.51
CA THR A 3 -7.93 12.66 14.82
C THR A 3 -7.39 13.93 14.18
N SER A 4 -7.86 14.26 12.98
CA SER A 4 -7.59 15.53 12.30
C SER A 4 -8.90 16.24 11.97
N LYS A 5 -8.85 17.57 11.86
CA LYS A 5 -10.02 18.38 11.50
C LYS A 5 -10.06 18.58 9.99
N LEU A 6 -11.24 18.43 9.41
CA LEU A 6 -11.50 18.81 8.02
C LEU A 6 -11.64 20.34 7.95
N THR A 7 -10.86 20.97 7.10
CA THR A 7 -10.95 22.42 6.83
C THR A 7 -12.14 22.72 5.90
N SER A 8 -12.49 24.00 5.77
CA SER A 8 -13.55 24.45 4.85
C SER A 8 -13.32 24.08 3.38
N LYS A 9 -12.08 23.78 3.00
CA LYS A 9 -11.70 23.34 1.64
C LYS A 9 -11.70 21.81 1.49
N ALA A 10 -12.31 21.08 2.41
CA ALA A 10 -12.28 19.61 2.46
C ALA A 10 -10.85 19.02 2.51
N GLN A 11 -9.89 19.78 3.05
CA GLN A 11 -8.52 19.31 3.26
C GLN A 11 -8.31 18.90 4.71
N THR A 12 -7.58 17.82 4.93
CA THR A 12 -7.11 17.38 6.24
C THR A 12 -5.59 17.20 6.21
N THR A 13 -4.91 17.59 7.28
CA THR A 13 -3.48 17.33 7.42
C THR A 13 -3.28 15.93 7.96
N ILE A 14 -2.48 15.12 7.26
CA ILE A 14 -2.10 13.79 7.73
C ILE A 14 -1.15 13.96 8.92
N PRO A 15 -1.52 13.51 10.13
CA PRO A 15 -0.71 13.66 11.33
C PRO A 15 0.65 12.99 11.18
N GLN A 16 1.67 13.55 11.83
CA GLN A 16 3.04 13.03 11.76
C GLN A 16 3.15 11.52 12.04
N PRO A 17 2.47 10.92 13.04
CA PRO A 17 2.57 9.48 13.27
C PRO A 17 2.03 8.65 12.10
N VAL A 18 0.98 9.13 11.43
CA VAL A 18 0.40 8.45 10.25
C VAL A 18 1.33 8.56 9.05
N ARG A 19 1.92 9.75 8.82
CA ARG A 19 2.93 9.93 7.75
C ARG A 19 4.14 9.02 7.95
N ALA A 20 4.62 8.91 9.20
CA ALA A 20 5.76 8.07 9.53
C ALA A 20 5.43 6.58 9.30
N ALA A 21 4.25 6.13 9.73
CA ALA A 21 3.79 4.75 9.53
C ALA A 21 3.68 4.38 8.04
N LEU A 22 3.15 5.29 7.22
CA LEU A 22 3.02 5.10 5.77
C LEU A 22 4.28 5.47 4.96
N LYS A 23 5.35 5.95 5.63
CA LYS A 23 6.59 6.46 5.02
C LYS A 23 6.33 7.50 3.91
N LEU A 24 5.35 8.38 4.14
CA LEU A 24 4.96 9.43 3.21
C LEU A 24 5.98 10.59 3.21
N ARG A 25 6.22 11.12 2.02
CA ARG A 25 7.06 12.29 1.73
C ARG A 25 6.29 13.28 0.86
N ASP A 26 6.77 14.50 0.79
CA ASP A 26 6.19 15.51 -0.08
C ASP A 26 6.27 15.05 -1.54
N GLY A 27 5.15 15.13 -2.25
CA GLY A 27 5.01 14.63 -3.63
C GLY A 27 4.59 13.17 -3.75
N ASP A 28 4.48 12.41 -2.65
CA ASP A 28 3.87 11.09 -2.70
C ASP A 28 2.36 11.18 -2.98
N GLU A 29 1.86 10.30 -3.83
CA GLU A 29 0.43 10.10 -4.03
C GLU A 29 -0.16 9.19 -2.95
N ILE A 30 -1.45 9.35 -2.70
CA ILE A 30 -2.19 8.62 -1.66
C ILE A 30 -3.40 7.95 -2.31
N ALA A 31 -3.54 6.65 -2.09
CA ALA A 31 -4.67 5.87 -2.53
C ALA A 31 -5.74 5.81 -1.44
N TYR A 32 -7.00 5.95 -1.85
CA TYR A 32 -8.17 5.84 -0.99
C TYR A 32 -9.02 4.66 -1.47
N VAL A 33 -9.30 3.73 -0.57
CA VAL A 33 -10.25 2.64 -0.81
C VAL A 33 -11.40 2.80 0.17
N ILE A 34 -12.62 2.91 -0.37
CA ILE A 34 -13.84 2.99 0.43
C ILE A 34 -14.27 1.56 0.75
N ALA A 35 -14.33 1.21 2.02
CA ALA A 35 -14.77 -0.10 2.51
C ALA A 35 -15.93 0.13 3.48
N ASP A 36 -17.15 -0.10 3.00
CA ASP A 36 -18.39 0.04 3.76
C ASP A 36 -18.50 1.39 4.52
N ASP A 37 -18.19 1.38 5.82
CA ASP A 37 -18.31 2.49 6.75
C ASP A 37 -17.00 3.25 7.01
N HIS A 38 -15.89 2.81 6.42
CA HIS A 38 -14.57 3.41 6.62
C HIS A 38 -13.78 3.55 5.32
N VAL A 39 -12.69 4.29 5.41
CA VAL A 39 -11.76 4.50 4.29
C VAL A 39 -10.39 3.99 4.69
N VAL A 40 -9.82 3.14 3.85
CA VAL A 40 -8.43 2.71 3.96
C VAL A 40 -7.58 3.65 3.13
N ILE A 41 -6.56 4.21 3.79
CA ILE A 41 -5.60 5.12 3.18
C ILE A 41 -4.25 4.41 3.10
N SER A 42 -3.65 4.38 1.93
CA SER A 42 -2.31 3.84 1.71
C SER A 42 -1.47 4.78 0.86
N LYS A 43 -0.15 4.66 0.97
CA LYS A 43 0.74 5.30 -0.01
C LYS A 43 0.41 4.71 -1.37
N ALA A 44 0.08 5.56 -2.35
CA ALA A 44 -0.13 5.09 -3.70
C ALA A 44 1.20 4.49 -4.16
N THR A 45 1.16 3.20 -4.41
CA THR A 45 2.18 2.56 -5.22
C THR A 45 1.65 2.74 -6.62
N SER A 46 2.42 3.31 -7.55
CA SER A 46 2.14 3.05 -8.96
C SER A 46 1.88 1.55 -9.04
N PRO A 47 0.79 1.06 -9.68
CA PRO A 47 0.67 -0.36 -9.89
C PRO A 47 2.01 -0.75 -10.50
N ALA A 48 2.80 -1.52 -9.74
CA ALA A 48 3.92 -2.21 -10.31
C ALA A 48 3.28 -2.88 -11.51
N ALA A 49 3.67 -2.44 -12.72
CA ALA A 49 3.13 -2.93 -13.98
C ALA A 49 2.82 -4.39 -13.75
N GLU A 50 1.51 -4.74 -13.74
CA GLU A 50 0.97 -5.97 -13.14
C GLU A 50 2.08 -7.01 -13.07
N ASP A 51 2.61 -7.30 -11.87
CA ASP A 51 3.77 -8.19 -11.76
C ASP A 51 3.49 -9.36 -12.69
N PRO A 52 4.23 -9.53 -13.81
CA PRO A 52 3.88 -10.51 -14.83
C PRO A 52 3.84 -11.91 -14.25
N PHE A 53 4.39 -12.06 -13.04
CA PHE A 53 4.45 -13.29 -12.29
C PHE A 53 3.50 -13.39 -11.09
N ALA A 54 2.62 -12.41 -10.87
CA ALA A 54 1.60 -12.45 -9.81
C ALA A 54 0.71 -13.71 -9.88
N THR A 55 0.55 -14.29 -11.08
CA THR A 55 -0.24 -15.51 -11.31
C THR A 55 0.57 -16.81 -11.15
N PHE A 56 1.91 -16.76 -11.06
CA PHE A 56 2.75 -17.96 -10.91
C PHE A 56 3.04 -18.31 -9.44
N GLY A 57 2.21 -17.87 -8.49
CA GLY A 57 2.34 -18.28 -7.08
C GLY A 57 2.30 -19.80 -6.87
N GLU A 58 1.73 -20.55 -7.82
CA GLU A 58 1.72 -22.02 -7.83
C GLU A 58 3.12 -22.65 -8.00
N TRP A 59 4.11 -21.89 -8.49
CA TRP A 59 5.47 -22.35 -8.80
C TRP A 59 6.53 -21.87 -7.78
N ASP A 60 6.11 -21.20 -6.70
CA ASP A 60 6.98 -20.81 -5.56
C ASP A 60 6.80 -21.77 -4.35
N SER A 61 6.38 -23.01 -4.61
CA SER A 61 6.20 -23.97 -3.54
C SER A 61 7.55 -24.38 -2.93
N GLU A 62 7.52 -24.98 -1.75
CA GLU A 62 8.72 -25.52 -1.11
C GLU A 62 9.37 -26.64 -1.97
N ALA A 63 8.56 -27.34 -2.78
CA ALA A 63 9.04 -28.37 -3.70
C ALA A 63 9.84 -27.75 -4.86
N ASP A 64 9.35 -26.65 -5.43
CA ASP A 64 10.02 -25.93 -6.53
C ASP A 64 11.35 -25.34 -6.06
N ARG A 65 11.36 -24.73 -4.87
CA ARG A 65 12.60 -24.20 -4.27
C ARG A 65 13.65 -25.29 -4.04
N LYS A 66 13.24 -26.50 -3.63
CA LYS A 66 14.18 -27.63 -3.48
C LYS A 66 14.69 -28.16 -4.82
N ALA A 67 13.85 -28.15 -5.85
CA ALA A 67 14.21 -28.64 -7.18
C ALA A 67 15.21 -27.71 -7.91
N TYR A 68 15.08 -26.40 -7.72
CA TYR A 68 15.84 -25.38 -8.47
C TYR A 68 16.92 -24.64 -7.66
N ALA A 69 17.14 -24.96 -6.37
CA ALA A 69 18.11 -24.27 -5.50
C ALA A 69 19.60 -24.33 -5.95
N GLY A 70 19.95 -25.14 -6.95
CA GLY A 70 21.34 -25.35 -7.38
C GLY A 70 21.58 -25.19 -8.88
N LEU A 71 20.65 -24.56 -9.60
CA LEU A 71 20.78 -24.22 -11.02
C LEU A 71 21.22 -22.76 -11.21
#